data_AF-A0A520IAB3-F1
#
_entry.id   AF-A0A520IAB3-F1
#
_cell.length_a   1.000
_cell.length_b   1.000
_cell.length_c   1.000
_cell.angle_alpha   90.00
_cell.angle_beta   90.00
_cell.angle_gamma   90.00
#
_symmetry.space_group_name_H-M   'P 1'
#
loop_
_entity.id
_entity.type
_entity.pdbx_description
1 polymer ?
#
loop_
_entity_poly.entity_id
_entity_poly.type
_entity_poly.pdbx_seq_one_letter_code
_entity_poly.pdbx_strand_id
1 'polypeptide(L)'
;MRIISTMQPVSTGGIPQEAIPEIGRIGLGKLAQTEGGKVYPTATDYFVPRGRAQDLFTQLYGPEPRQLPICFYNDAEEASCNVRLEIRDRKGDLYAYSDGQTFYFRPKDGSPGYTKLVTLQQVPDIALRTEAHLQKGLAPDKATHIVWKPTLSLRFMIRDFPLVGYWQIMTHGAQSTIPQVTNMVDTWKQLLGSLCMVPFVLSIKRGKSSDKAKQFTYLNLLPDFSLDHARQFAQNRPKEPATLPHASLLNPPPIAQPDHVYEPTVVSLPAGNV
;
A
#
# COMPACT_ATOMS: atom_id res chain seq x y z
N MET A 1 -4.22 -11.34 -19.58
CA MET A 1 -3.41 -12.11 -18.60
C MET A 1 -2.18 -11.25 -18.34
N ARG A 2 -2.10 -10.54 -17.21
CA ARG A 2 -0.90 -9.74 -16.91
C ARG A 2 0.28 -10.70 -16.84
N ILE A 3 1.26 -10.51 -17.71
CA ILE A 3 2.60 -11.02 -17.46
C ILE A 3 3.05 -10.26 -16.21
N ILE A 4 3.23 -10.99 -15.11
CA ILE A 4 3.81 -10.49 -13.88
C ILE A 4 5.10 -9.76 -14.28
N SER A 5 5.08 -8.43 -14.17
CA SER A 5 6.21 -7.59 -14.54
C SER A 5 7.45 -8.06 -13.78
N THR A 6 8.55 -8.26 -14.51
CA THR A 6 9.85 -8.67 -13.96
C THR A 6 10.30 -7.65 -12.92
N MET A 7 10.11 -7.97 -11.65
CA MET A 7 10.67 -7.24 -10.53
C MET A 7 12.19 -7.33 -10.57
N GLN A 8 12.87 -6.19 -10.42
CA GLN A 8 14.30 -6.18 -10.13
C GLN A 8 14.55 -6.74 -8.71
N PRO A 9 15.69 -7.43 -8.49
CA PRO A 9 15.98 -8.07 -7.21
C PRO A 9 16.03 -7.06 -6.07
N VAL A 10 15.37 -7.40 -4.98
CA VAL A 10 15.41 -6.70 -3.70
C VAL A 10 16.86 -6.61 -3.22
N SER A 11 17.40 -5.40 -3.08
CA SER A 11 18.65 -5.17 -2.38
C SER A 11 18.44 -5.42 -0.88
N THR A 12 19.12 -6.43 -0.37
CA THR A 12 19.30 -6.66 1.07
C THR A 12 20.19 -5.56 1.64
N GLY A 13 19.62 -4.66 2.46
CA GLY A 13 20.40 -3.72 3.27
C GLY A 13 19.76 -2.34 3.41
N GLY A 14 19.15 -2.06 4.58
CA GLY A 14 18.81 -0.72 5.05
C GLY A 14 17.55 -0.10 4.42
N ILE A 15 16.46 -0.08 5.18
CA ILE A 15 15.30 0.76 4.84
C ILE A 15 15.59 2.17 5.39
N PRO A 16 15.72 3.17 4.51
CA PRO A 16 14.83 4.31 4.66
C PRO A 16 13.92 4.30 3.43
N GLN A 17 12.85 3.52 3.52
CA GLN A 17 11.67 3.73 2.73
C GLN A 17 11.12 5.05 3.27
N GLU A 18 11.49 6.17 2.63
CA GLU A 18 10.86 7.47 2.82
C GLU A 18 9.39 7.33 2.38
N ALA A 19 8.58 6.63 3.17
CA ALA A 19 7.18 6.42 2.90
C ALA A 19 6.43 7.12 4.01
N ILE A 20 5.69 8.14 3.59
CA ILE A 20 4.63 8.78 4.36
C ILE A 20 3.93 7.75 5.29
N PRO A 21 3.63 8.09 6.55
CA PRO A 21 3.20 7.10 7.55
C PRO A 21 1.83 6.48 7.23
N GLU A 22 1.58 5.25 7.68
CA GLU A 22 0.21 4.70 7.68
C GLU A 22 -0.65 5.53 8.65
N ILE A 23 -1.72 6.16 8.14
CA ILE A 23 -2.69 6.91 8.94
C ILE A 23 -3.75 5.97 9.49
N GLY A 24 -4.18 5.02 8.65
CA GLY A 24 -5.22 4.07 9.00
C GLY A 24 -5.52 3.08 7.90
N ARG A 25 -6.44 2.17 8.21
CA ARG A 25 -6.94 1.16 7.27
C ARG A 25 -8.40 1.39 6.99
N ILE A 26 -8.84 0.99 5.81
CA ILE A 26 -10.24 1.05 5.42
C ILE A 26 -10.71 -0.36 5.12
N GLY A 27 -11.72 -0.80 5.87
CA GLY A 27 -12.42 -2.05 5.66
C GLY A 27 -13.58 -1.91 4.66
N LEU A 28 -13.89 -3.02 3.98
CA LEU A 28 -15.06 -3.16 3.09
C LEU A 28 -16.16 -4.00 3.74
N GLY A 29 -16.13 -4.11 5.07
CA GLY A 29 -17.02 -4.94 5.85
C GLY A 29 -16.89 -4.69 7.34
N LYS A 30 -17.89 -5.13 8.08
CA LYS A 30 -17.96 -5.08 9.55
C LYS A 30 -18.13 -6.48 10.14
N LEU A 31 -17.76 -6.64 11.40
CA LEU A 31 -18.11 -7.85 12.15
C LEU A 31 -19.57 -7.75 12.56
N ALA A 32 -20.35 -8.78 12.26
CA ALA A 32 -21.73 -8.97 12.71
C ALA A 32 -21.78 -10.13 13.70
N GLN A 33 -22.78 -10.13 14.58
CA GLN A 33 -22.96 -11.18 15.58
C GLN A 33 -24.29 -11.88 15.34
N THR A 34 -24.30 -13.21 15.39
CA THR A 34 -25.57 -13.96 15.38
C THR A 34 -26.25 -13.88 16.75
N GLU A 35 -27.54 -14.22 16.83
CA GLU A 35 -28.27 -14.34 18.10
C GLU A 35 -27.58 -15.29 19.10
N GLY A 36 -26.87 -16.31 18.61
CA GLY A 36 -26.06 -17.24 19.41
C GLY A 36 -24.65 -16.75 19.74
N GLY A 37 -24.34 -15.47 19.54
CA GLY A 37 -23.08 -14.84 19.93
C GLY A 37 -21.90 -15.06 18.99
N LYS A 38 -22.05 -15.82 17.90
CA LYS A 38 -20.97 -16.08 16.93
C LYS A 38 -20.73 -14.86 16.06
N VAL A 39 -19.50 -14.38 16.04
CA VAL A 39 -19.09 -13.22 15.24
C VAL A 39 -18.65 -13.67 13.85
N TYR A 40 -19.13 -13.01 12.80
CA TYR A 40 -18.78 -13.27 11.40
C TYR A 40 -18.63 -11.98 10.60
N PRO A 41 -17.70 -11.94 9.62
CA PRO A 41 -17.55 -10.77 8.76
C PRO A 41 -18.74 -10.64 7.80
N THR A 42 -19.25 -9.42 7.65
CA THR A 42 -20.32 -9.05 6.71
C THR A 42 -19.84 -7.89 5.84
N ALA A 43 -20.01 -8.01 4.53
CA ALA A 43 -19.67 -6.95 3.58
C ALA A 43 -20.56 -5.72 3.77
N THR A 44 -19.99 -4.52 3.63
CA THR A 44 -20.71 -3.25 3.63
C THR A 44 -20.74 -2.67 2.21
N ASP A 45 -21.57 -1.65 1.98
CA ASP A 45 -21.57 -0.82 0.77
C ASP A 45 -20.95 0.57 0.99
N TYR A 46 -20.23 0.73 2.10
CA TYR A 46 -19.53 1.94 2.52
C TYR A 46 -18.17 1.58 3.14
N PHE A 47 -17.28 2.57 3.19
CA PHE A 47 -15.94 2.47 3.73
C PHE A 47 -15.97 2.50 5.26
N VAL A 48 -15.31 1.53 5.88
CA VAL A 48 -15.23 1.42 7.34
C VAL A 48 -13.81 1.82 7.78
N PRO A 49 -13.59 3.05 8.28
CA PRO A 49 -12.27 3.47 8.75
C PRO A 49 -11.86 2.69 9.99
N ARG A 50 -10.55 2.46 10.14
CA ARG A 50 -9.94 1.81 11.32
C ARG A 50 -8.59 2.45 11.62
N GLY A 51 -8.26 2.47 12.91
CA GLY A 51 -6.98 3.00 13.40
C GLY A 51 -7.13 4.39 14.01
N ARG A 52 -5.99 5.04 14.26
CA ARG A 52 -5.91 6.27 15.07
C ARG A 52 -6.70 7.46 14.52
N ALA A 53 -6.93 7.52 13.21
CA ALA A 53 -7.62 8.63 12.56
C ALA A 53 -9.08 8.32 12.20
N GLN A 54 -9.67 7.24 12.73
CA GLN A 54 -11.03 6.83 12.38
C GLN A 54 -12.07 7.88 12.76
N ASP A 55 -11.95 8.52 13.93
CA ASP A 55 -12.95 9.47 14.42
C ASP A 55 -12.97 10.73 13.54
N LEU A 56 -11.78 11.22 13.18
CA LEU A 56 -11.60 12.33 12.26
C LEU A 56 -12.12 12.01 10.85
N PHE A 57 -11.88 10.78 10.37
CA PHE A 57 -12.44 10.32 9.11
C PHE A 57 -13.97 10.32 9.15
N THR A 58 -14.58 9.79 10.21
CA THR A 58 -16.05 9.77 10.38
C THR A 58 -16.62 11.18 10.52
N GLN A 59 -15.90 12.11 11.16
CA GLN A 59 -16.29 13.52 11.22
C GLN A 59 -16.33 14.19 9.84
N LEU A 60 -15.34 13.90 8.98
CA LEU A 60 -15.21 14.54 7.66
C LEU A 60 -16.11 13.92 6.59
N TYR A 61 -16.26 12.60 6.57
CA TYR A 61 -16.96 11.87 5.51
C TYR A 61 -18.28 11.21 5.95
N GLY A 62 -18.64 11.34 7.24
CA GLY A 62 -19.83 10.73 7.82
C GLY A 62 -19.65 9.25 8.20
N PRO A 63 -20.72 8.61 8.70
CA PRO A 63 -20.67 7.24 9.22
C PRO A 63 -20.63 6.15 8.15
N GLU A 64 -21.17 6.42 6.95
CA GLU A 64 -21.27 5.45 5.85
C GLU A 64 -20.80 6.01 4.50
N PRO A 65 -19.55 6.50 4.38
CA PRO A 65 -19.07 7.09 3.14
C PRO A 65 -18.90 6.04 2.05
N ARG A 66 -19.43 6.32 0.86
CA ARG A 66 -19.37 5.41 -0.30
C ARG A 66 -18.36 5.82 -1.36
N GLN A 67 -17.79 7.02 -1.22
CA GLN A 67 -16.82 7.60 -2.14
C GLN A 67 -15.73 8.32 -1.36
N LEU A 68 -14.50 8.23 -1.83
CA LEU A 68 -13.35 8.94 -1.28
C LEU A 68 -12.59 9.63 -2.42
N PRO A 69 -12.31 10.93 -2.30
CA PRO A 69 -11.37 11.60 -3.18
C PRO A 69 -9.96 11.15 -2.78
N ILE A 70 -9.21 10.54 -3.69
CA ILE A 70 -7.88 10.00 -3.41
C ILE A 70 -6.84 10.47 -4.41
N CYS A 71 -5.58 10.31 -4.06
CA CYS A 71 -4.47 10.30 -5.00
C CYS A 71 -3.44 9.24 -4.59
N PHE A 72 -2.69 8.72 -5.56
CA PHE A 72 -1.53 7.87 -5.27
C PHE A 72 -0.35 8.76 -4.87
N TYR A 73 0.48 8.31 -3.94
CA TYR A 73 1.66 9.03 -3.48
C TYR A 73 2.97 8.51 -4.10
N ASN A 74 2.88 7.43 -4.87
CA ASN A 74 4.02 6.77 -5.50
C ASN A 74 3.56 5.98 -6.73
N ASP A 75 4.37 5.94 -7.78
CA ASP A 75 4.08 5.18 -9.01
C ASP A 75 4.44 3.69 -8.93
N ALA A 76 5.27 3.30 -7.96
CA ALA A 76 5.64 1.93 -7.72
C ALA A 76 4.40 1.12 -7.29
N GLU A 77 4.16 0.00 -7.97
CA GLU A 77 3.01 -0.86 -7.69
C GLU A 77 3.07 -1.40 -6.26
N GLU A 78 4.27 -1.75 -5.79
CA GLU A 78 4.56 -2.26 -4.45
C GLU A 78 4.18 -1.27 -3.37
N ALA A 79 4.30 0.03 -3.66
CA ALA A 79 3.94 1.11 -2.76
C ALA A 79 2.42 1.37 -2.80
N SER A 80 1.82 1.52 -3.99
CA SER A 80 0.48 2.08 -4.13
C SER A 80 -0.63 1.09 -4.53
N CYS A 81 -0.36 0.12 -5.41
CA CYS A 81 -1.37 -0.77 -5.98
C CYS A 81 -0.83 -2.19 -6.15
N ASN A 82 -0.45 -2.81 -5.03
CA ASN A 82 0.27 -4.08 -5.03
C ASN A 82 -0.71 -5.26 -5.11
N VAL A 83 -0.58 -6.08 -6.14
CA VAL A 83 -1.28 -7.37 -6.23
C VAL A 83 -0.27 -8.49 -6.01
N ARG A 84 -0.55 -9.36 -5.05
CA ARG A 84 0.26 -10.55 -4.77
C ARG A 84 -0.62 -11.77 -4.53
N LEU A 85 -0.09 -12.96 -4.78
CA LEU A 85 -0.71 -14.20 -4.35
C LEU A 85 -0.44 -14.41 -2.86
N GLU A 86 -1.45 -14.83 -2.11
CA GLU A 86 -1.34 -15.20 -0.70
C GLU A 86 -1.92 -16.59 -0.48
N ILE A 87 -1.28 -17.40 0.35
CA ILE A 87 -1.84 -18.65 0.86
C ILE A 87 -1.83 -18.63 2.38
N ARG A 88 -2.94 -19.07 2.96
CA ARG A 88 -3.15 -19.12 4.41
C ARG A 88 -3.06 -20.55 4.91
N ASP A 89 -2.63 -20.71 6.15
CA ASP A 89 -2.61 -22.00 6.82
C ASP A 89 -4.01 -22.40 7.31
N ARG A 90 -4.09 -23.53 8.02
CA ARG A 90 -5.34 -24.10 8.56
C ARG A 90 -5.98 -23.24 9.66
N LYS A 91 -5.19 -22.39 10.32
CA LYS A 91 -5.65 -21.46 11.35
C LYS A 91 -6.14 -20.14 10.73
N GLY A 92 -5.87 -19.93 9.45
CA GLY A 92 -6.21 -18.71 8.72
C GLY A 92 -5.09 -17.68 8.72
N ASP A 93 -3.92 -18.00 9.27
CA ASP A 93 -2.76 -17.12 9.27
C ASP A 93 -2.10 -17.11 7.89
N LEU A 94 -1.51 -15.97 7.51
CA LEU A 94 -0.74 -15.89 6.26
C LEU A 94 0.49 -16.81 6.38
N TYR A 95 0.57 -17.81 5.51
CA TYR A 95 1.65 -18.80 5.51
C TYR A 95 2.77 -18.39 4.55
N ALA A 96 2.38 -17.94 3.35
CA ALA A 96 3.29 -17.46 2.33
C ALA A 96 2.60 -16.46 1.40
N TYR A 97 3.39 -15.64 0.72
CA TYR A 97 2.94 -14.81 -0.39
C TYR A 97 3.88 -14.95 -1.59
N SER A 98 3.44 -14.51 -2.76
CA SER A 98 4.25 -14.52 -3.98
C SER A 98 3.88 -13.35 -4.89
N ASP A 99 4.89 -12.78 -5.56
CA ASP A 99 4.72 -11.85 -6.68
C ASP A 99 4.39 -12.58 -7.99
N GLY A 100 4.38 -13.93 -7.98
CA GLY A 100 4.15 -14.78 -9.14
C GLY A 100 5.42 -15.31 -9.81
N GLN A 101 6.60 -14.88 -9.36
CA GLN A 101 7.91 -15.42 -9.74
C GLN A 101 8.67 -15.95 -8.51
N THR A 102 8.59 -15.22 -7.41
CA THR A 102 9.27 -15.49 -6.14
C THR A 102 8.25 -15.77 -5.05
N PHE A 103 8.53 -16.78 -4.24
CA PHE A 103 7.70 -17.22 -3.12
C PHE A 103 8.41 -16.90 -1.81
N TYR A 104 7.68 -16.29 -0.89
CA TYR A 104 8.15 -15.81 0.39
C TYR A 104 7.41 -16.56 1.49
N PHE A 105 8.12 -17.39 2.25
CA PHE A 105 7.52 -18.20 3.32
C PHE A 105 7.81 -17.62 4.70
N ARG A 106 6.84 -17.80 5.61
CA ARG A 106 7.02 -17.53 7.02
C ARG A 106 8.21 -18.33 7.58
N PRO A 107 9.08 -17.73 8.39
CA PRO A 107 10.17 -18.43 9.05
C PRO A 107 9.67 -19.58 9.93
N LYS A 108 10.39 -20.71 9.90
CA LYS A 108 10.05 -21.89 10.72
C LYS A 108 10.30 -21.68 12.21
N ASP A 109 11.25 -20.81 12.53
CA ASP A 109 11.61 -20.44 13.91
C ASP A 109 10.58 -19.49 14.56
N GLY A 110 9.54 -19.08 13.81
CA GLY A 110 8.50 -18.18 14.30
C GLY A 110 8.93 -16.72 14.33
N SER A 111 10.13 -16.38 13.85
CA SER A 111 10.56 -14.99 13.73
C SER A 111 9.61 -14.18 12.83
N PRO A 112 9.43 -12.88 13.13
CA PRO A 112 8.56 -12.03 12.33
C PRO A 112 9.11 -11.87 10.91
N GLY A 113 8.20 -11.74 9.93
CA GLY A 113 8.55 -11.51 8.54
C GLY A 113 8.43 -12.75 7.66
N TYR A 114 9.01 -12.66 6.46
CA TYR A 114 9.01 -13.71 5.43
C TYR A 114 10.37 -13.68 4.74
N THR A 115 11.11 -14.79 4.77
CA THR A 115 12.55 -14.77 4.40
C THR A 115 12.99 -15.93 3.53
N LYS A 116 12.28 -17.06 3.53
CA LYS A 116 12.64 -18.15 2.61
C LYS A 116 12.15 -17.80 1.22
N LEU A 117 13.09 -17.41 0.36
CA LEU A 117 12.88 -17.12 -1.04
C LEU A 117 13.04 -18.40 -1.85
N VAL A 118 12.03 -18.75 -2.64
CA VAL A 118 12.10 -19.81 -3.64
C VAL A 118 11.56 -19.24 -4.93
N THR A 119 12.30 -19.37 -6.02
CA THR A 119 11.84 -18.90 -7.33
C THR A 119 11.27 -20.05 -8.17
N LEU A 120 10.42 -19.73 -9.15
CA LEU A 120 9.92 -20.72 -10.09
C LEU A 120 11.04 -21.41 -10.90
N GLN A 121 12.18 -20.73 -11.11
CA GLN A 121 13.34 -21.33 -11.79
C GLN A 121 13.97 -22.43 -10.93
N GLN A 122 13.98 -22.27 -9.60
CA GLN A 122 14.54 -23.26 -8.67
C GLN A 122 13.56 -24.41 -8.41
N VAL A 123 12.28 -24.10 -8.25
CA VAL A 123 11.22 -25.06 -7.95
C VAL A 123 9.96 -24.69 -8.75
N PRO A 124 9.81 -25.20 -9.99
CA PRO A 124 8.70 -24.82 -10.89
C PRO A 124 7.30 -25.13 -10.33
N ASP A 125 7.18 -26.14 -9.48
CA ASP A 125 5.93 -26.63 -8.90
C ASP A 125 5.72 -26.19 -7.44
N ILE A 126 6.44 -25.17 -6.97
CA ILE A 126 6.41 -24.71 -5.57
C ILE A 126 5.01 -24.33 -5.08
N ALA A 127 4.18 -23.72 -5.94
CA ALA A 127 2.81 -23.36 -5.61
C ALA A 127 1.97 -24.59 -5.27
N LEU A 128 2.01 -25.61 -6.13
CA LEU A 128 1.28 -26.87 -5.98
C LEU A 128 1.78 -27.66 -4.77
N ARG A 129 3.10 -27.72 -4.55
CA ARG A 129 3.70 -28.34 -3.37
C ARG A 129 3.24 -27.70 -2.08
N THR A 130 3.13 -26.37 -2.07
CA THR A 130 2.69 -25.61 -0.89
C THR A 130 1.23 -25.91 -0.57
N GLU A 131 0.36 -25.92 -1.58
CA GLU A 131 -1.05 -26.30 -1.42
C GLU A 131 -1.16 -27.73 -0.88
N ALA A 132 -0.53 -28.71 -1.54
CA ALA A 132 -0.55 -30.11 -1.12
C ALA A 132 -0.05 -30.31 0.32
N HIS A 133 1.00 -29.60 0.71
CA HIS A 133 1.53 -29.63 2.07
C HIS A 133 0.49 -29.15 3.10
N LEU A 134 -0.14 -28.01 2.84
CA LEU A 134 -1.12 -27.42 3.76
C LEU A 134 -2.44 -28.20 3.77
N GLN A 135 -2.82 -28.82 2.67
CA GLN A 135 -4.03 -29.64 2.53
C GLN A 135 -3.90 -31.03 3.17
N LYS A 136 -2.69 -31.55 3.40
CA LYS A 136 -2.44 -32.91 3.89
C LYS A 136 -3.22 -33.27 5.17
N GLY A 137 -4.16 -34.20 5.09
CA GLY A 137 -4.95 -34.64 6.25
C GLY A 137 -6.11 -33.71 6.61
N LEU A 138 -6.46 -32.77 5.73
CA LEU A 138 -7.75 -32.10 5.77
C LEU A 138 -8.80 -32.93 5.04
N ALA A 139 -10.05 -32.82 5.48
CA ALA A 139 -11.19 -33.33 4.71
C ALA A 139 -11.32 -32.56 3.37
N PRO A 140 -11.86 -33.18 2.31
CA PRO A 140 -11.90 -32.60 0.97
C PRO A 140 -12.57 -31.22 0.90
N ASP A 141 -13.65 -31.02 1.66
CA ASP A 141 -14.36 -29.75 1.78
C ASP A 141 -13.43 -28.62 2.28
N LYS A 142 -12.64 -28.89 3.32
CA LYS A 142 -11.71 -27.92 3.90
C LYS A 142 -10.48 -27.70 3.03
N ALA A 143 -9.99 -28.74 2.36
CA ALA A 143 -8.83 -28.66 1.48
C ALA A 143 -9.05 -27.67 0.31
N THR A 144 -10.27 -27.62 -0.24
CA THR A 144 -10.64 -26.70 -1.34
C THR A 144 -10.48 -25.22 -0.99
N HIS A 145 -10.46 -24.86 0.30
CA HIS A 145 -10.29 -23.49 0.76
C HIS A 145 -8.83 -23.05 0.92
N ILE A 146 -7.90 -24.01 0.94
CA ILE A 146 -6.45 -23.80 1.04
C ILE A 146 -5.87 -23.73 -0.37
N VAL A 147 -5.89 -22.54 -0.93
CA VAL A 147 -5.40 -22.24 -2.28
C VAL A 147 -4.73 -20.89 -2.29
N TRP A 148 -3.83 -20.66 -3.25
CA TRP A 148 -3.30 -19.33 -3.52
C TRP A 148 -4.40 -18.38 -3.99
N LYS A 149 -4.53 -17.22 -3.35
CA LYS A 149 -5.54 -16.20 -3.69
C LYS A 149 -4.87 -14.87 -4.01
N PRO A 150 -5.26 -14.19 -5.09
CA PRO A 150 -4.77 -12.85 -5.34
C PRO A 150 -5.32 -11.90 -4.29
N THR A 151 -4.45 -11.02 -3.80
CA THR A 151 -4.74 -10.03 -2.79
C THR A 151 -4.21 -8.69 -3.27
N LEU A 152 -5.10 -7.71 -3.39
CA LEU A 152 -4.74 -6.33 -3.68
C LEU A 152 -4.56 -5.57 -2.36
N SER A 153 -3.41 -4.92 -2.21
CA SER A 153 -3.15 -3.88 -1.22
C SER A 153 -3.09 -2.54 -1.94
N LEU A 154 -4.15 -1.75 -1.79
CA LEU A 154 -4.26 -0.41 -2.35
C LEU A 154 -3.89 0.61 -1.27
N ARG A 155 -2.85 1.41 -1.51
CA ARG A 155 -2.41 2.48 -0.62
C ARG A 155 -2.50 3.82 -1.33
N PHE A 156 -3.10 4.79 -0.66
CA PHE A 156 -3.42 6.08 -1.25
C PHE A 156 -3.50 7.15 -0.17
N MET A 157 -3.38 8.40 -0.57
CA MET A 157 -3.75 9.53 0.28
C MET A 157 -5.21 9.89 -0.02
N ILE A 158 -5.93 10.29 1.02
CA ILE A 158 -7.25 10.91 0.84
C ILE A 158 -6.99 12.40 0.66
N ARG A 159 -7.52 12.98 -0.43
CA ARG A 159 -7.38 14.41 -0.69
C ARG A 159 -8.10 15.21 0.39
N ASP A 160 -7.51 16.33 0.77
CA ASP A 160 -8.01 17.25 1.79
C ASP A 160 -8.13 16.64 3.20
N PHE A 161 -7.50 15.48 3.43
CA PHE A 161 -7.39 14.93 4.77
C PHE A 161 -6.30 15.67 5.55
N PRO A 162 -6.56 16.12 6.80
CA PRO A 162 -5.66 17.01 7.53
C PRO A 162 -4.35 16.36 8.01
N LEU A 163 -4.20 15.04 7.86
CA LEU A 163 -3.00 14.29 8.24
C LEU A 163 -2.23 13.84 6.99
N VAL A 164 -0.92 14.00 7.01
CA VAL A 164 -0.02 13.52 5.95
C VAL A 164 0.33 12.06 6.16
N GLY A 165 0.07 11.22 5.16
CA GLY A 165 0.21 9.77 5.26
C GLY A 165 -0.78 9.01 4.37
N TYR A 166 -0.64 7.69 4.31
CA TYR A 166 -1.48 6.85 3.47
C TYR A 166 -2.54 6.10 4.27
N TRP A 167 -3.65 5.82 3.59
CA TRP A 167 -4.65 4.85 3.97
C TRP A 167 -4.46 3.56 3.16
N GLN A 168 -4.76 2.42 3.78
CA GLN A 168 -4.65 1.13 3.11
C GLN A 168 -6.00 0.39 3.05
N ILE A 169 -6.34 -0.13 1.87
CA ILE A 169 -7.39 -1.12 1.68
C ILE A 169 -6.76 -2.43 1.23
N MET A 170 -7.18 -3.55 1.83
CA MET A 170 -6.83 -4.90 1.39
C MET A 170 -8.09 -5.66 0.95
N THR A 171 -8.00 -6.38 -0.17
CA THR A 171 -9.13 -7.13 -0.72
C THR A 171 -8.70 -8.37 -1.50
N HIS A 172 -9.50 -9.42 -1.42
CA HIS A 172 -9.34 -10.69 -2.15
C HIS A 172 -10.32 -10.80 -3.33
N GLY A 173 -10.88 -9.68 -3.81
CA GLY A 173 -11.89 -9.62 -4.88
C GLY A 173 -11.35 -9.98 -6.27
N ALA A 174 -10.89 -11.21 -6.46
CA ALA A 174 -10.20 -11.72 -7.65
C ALA A 174 -10.96 -11.52 -8.97
N GLN A 175 -12.29 -11.64 -8.93
CA GLN A 175 -13.16 -11.56 -10.11
C GLN A 175 -13.88 -10.21 -10.25
N SER A 176 -13.58 -9.24 -9.38
CA SER A 176 -14.28 -7.95 -9.36
C SER A 176 -13.33 -6.80 -9.08
N THR A 177 -13.06 -6.52 -7.80
CA THR A 177 -12.29 -5.36 -7.36
C THR A 177 -10.88 -5.34 -7.98
N ILE A 178 -10.18 -6.47 -7.93
CA ILE A 178 -8.79 -6.56 -8.40
C ILE A 178 -8.70 -6.15 -9.88
N PRO A 179 -9.39 -6.82 -10.84
CA PRO A 179 -9.29 -6.44 -12.24
C PRO A 179 -9.80 -5.03 -12.53
N GLN A 180 -10.85 -4.55 -11.84
CA GLN A 180 -11.38 -3.21 -12.05
C GLN A 180 -10.36 -2.12 -11.68
N VAL A 181 -9.74 -2.24 -10.51
CA VAL A 181 -8.73 -1.27 -10.04
C VAL A 181 -7.46 -1.37 -10.86
N THR A 182 -6.94 -2.58 -11.11
CA THR A 182 -5.69 -2.78 -11.85
C THR A 182 -5.79 -2.28 -13.29
N ASN A 183 -6.90 -2.54 -13.98
CA ASN A 183 -7.08 -2.07 -15.35
C ASN A 183 -7.17 -0.55 -15.43
N MET A 184 -7.83 0.09 -14.46
CA MET A 184 -7.89 1.55 -14.39
C MET A 184 -6.50 2.15 -14.16
N VAL A 185 -5.74 1.60 -13.21
CA VAL A 185 -4.36 2.03 -12.94
C VAL A 185 -3.50 1.87 -14.20
N ASP A 186 -3.53 0.72 -14.87
CA ASP A 186 -2.74 0.50 -16.09
C ASP A 186 -3.10 1.47 -17.21
N THR A 187 -4.40 1.65 -17.45
CA THR A 187 -4.91 2.50 -18.52
C THR A 187 -4.45 3.95 -18.33
N TRP A 188 -4.61 4.50 -17.13
CA TRP A 188 -4.23 5.88 -16.87
C TRP A 188 -2.72 6.04 -16.69
N LYS A 189 -2.00 5.04 -16.17
CA LYS A 189 -0.54 5.07 -16.11
C LYS A 189 0.07 5.01 -17.51
N GLN A 190 -0.52 4.25 -18.43
CA GLN A 190 -0.10 4.24 -19.83
C GLN A 190 -0.36 5.58 -20.52
N LEU A 191 -1.50 6.22 -20.25
CA LEU A 191 -1.86 7.50 -20.86
C LEU A 191 -1.08 8.69 -20.29
N LEU A 192 -1.00 8.76 -18.96
CA LEU A 192 -0.40 9.89 -18.25
C LEU A 192 1.07 9.70 -17.97
N GLY A 193 1.56 8.46 -17.96
CA GLY A 193 2.93 8.05 -17.63
C GLY A 193 3.32 8.11 -16.15
N SER A 194 2.52 8.74 -15.29
CA SER A 194 2.60 8.72 -13.81
C SER A 194 1.19 8.96 -13.26
N LEU A 195 0.88 8.31 -12.15
CA LEU A 195 -0.33 8.49 -11.37
C LEU A 195 -0.06 9.15 -10.01
N CYS A 196 1.20 9.43 -9.68
CA CYS A 196 1.57 10.14 -8.47
C CYS A 196 0.87 11.52 -8.45
N MET A 197 0.17 11.80 -7.34
CA MET A 197 -0.63 13.02 -7.12
C MET A 197 -1.75 13.28 -8.13
N VAL A 198 -2.06 12.32 -9.01
CA VAL A 198 -3.20 12.42 -9.93
C VAL A 198 -4.50 12.16 -9.14
N PRO A 199 -5.53 13.02 -9.27
CA PRO A 199 -6.74 12.89 -8.48
C PRO A 199 -7.68 11.82 -9.04
N PHE A 200 -8.14 10.94 -8.16
CA PHE A 200 -9.14 9.91 -8.45
C PHE A 200 -10.29 9.99 -7.44
N VAL A 201 -11.39 9.34 -7.79
CA VAL A 201 -12.48 8.99 -6.88
C VAL A 201 -12.49 7.47 -6.74
N LEU A 202 -12.29 7.01 -5.50
CA LEU A 202 -12.47 5.62 -5.13
C LEU A 202 -13.88 5.43 -4.57
N SER A 203 -14.65 4.52 -5.14
CA SER A 203 -16.05 4.31 -4.78
C SER A 203 -16.35 2.84 -4.51
N ILE A 204 -17.32 2.59 -3.64
CA ILE A 204 -17.90 1.28 -3.44
C ILE A 204 -19.15 1.14 -4.29
N LYS A 205 -19.22 0.08 -5.10
CA LYS A 205 -20.35 -0.24 -5.97
C LYS A 205 -20.87 -1.64 -5.69
N ARG A 206 -22.16 -1.87 -5.96
CA ARG A 206 -22.78 -3.20 -5.93
C ARG A 206 -22.87 -3.74 -7.37
N GLY A 207 -22.42 -4.97 -7.55
CA GLY A 207 -22.58 -5.76 -8.76
C GLY A 207 -23.49 -6.96 -8.53
N LYS A 208 -23.99 -7.54 -9.62
CA LYS A 208 -24.64 -8.84 -9.62
C LYS A 208 -23.74 -9.82 -10.36
N SER A 209 -23.64 -11.05 -9.88
CA SER A 209 -22.98 -12.13 -10.60
C SER A 209 -23.64 -12.35 -11.97
N SER A 210 -22.90 -12.96 -12.90
CA SER A 210 -23.39 -13.22 -14.27
C SER A 210 -24.67 -14.07 -14.27
N ASP A 211 -24.77 -15.02 -13.35
CA ASP A 211 -25.96 -15.84 -13.08
C ASP A 211 -27.05 -15.12 -12.26
N LYS A 212 -26.84 -13.84 -11.90
CA LYS A 212 -27.70 -12.98 -11.08
C LYS A 212 -28.04 -13.56 -9.69
N ALA A 213 -27.43 -14.67 -9.29
CA ALA A 213 -27.73 -15.37 -8.05
C ALA A 213 -27.14 -14.68 -6.82
N LYS A 214 -26.04 -13.92 -6.99
CA LYS A 214 -25.30 -13.30 -5.89
C LYS A 214 -25.05 -11.83 -6.16
N GLN A 215 -25.34 -11.01 -5.16
CA GLN A 215 -24.90 -9.61 -5.12
C GLN A 215 -23.52 -9.56 -4.47
N PHE A 216 -22.62 -8.75 -5.02
CA PHE A 216 -21.30 -8.54 -4.44
C PHE A 216 -20.93 -7.06 -4.46
N THR A 217 -20.11 -6.65 -3.51
CA THR A 217 -19.55 -5.30 -3.46
C THR A 217 -18.18 -5.31 -4.13
N TYR A 218 -17.86 -4.25 -4.88
CA TYR A 218 -16.54 -4.06 -5.47
C TYR A 218 -16.07 -2.61 -5.40
N LEU A 219 -14.76 -2.40 -5.42
CA LEU A 219 -14.18 -1.06 -5.57
C LEU A 219 -14.17 -0.65 -7.04
N ASN A 220 -14.51 0.60 -7.27
CA ASN A 220 -14.47 1.25 -8.55
C ASN A 220 -13.63 2.52 -8.43
N LEU A 221 -12.53 2.57 -9.16
CA LEU A 221 -11.60 3.70 -9.24
C LEU A 221 -11.88 4.45 -10.54
N LEU A 222 -12.06 5.76 -10.47
CA LEU A 222 -12.24 6.61 -11.65
C LEU A 222 -11.40 7.88 -11.50
N PRO A 223 -10.84 8.43 -12.59
CA PRO A 223 -10.17 9.72 -12.54
C PRO A 223 -11.16 10.81 -12.14
N ASP A 224 -10.70 11.79 -11.37
CA ASP A 224 -11.48 12.99 -11.03
C ASP A 224 -11.22 14.13 -12.03
N PHE A 225 -11.15 13.79 -13.32
CA PHE A 225 -10.92 14.71 -14.42
C PHE A 225 -11.38 14.09 -15.74
N SER A 226 -11.57 14.94 -16.76
CA SER A 226 -11.97 14.52 -18.09
C SER A 226 -10.79 13.95 -18.90
N LEU A 227 -11.11 13.11 -19.89
CA LEU A 227 -10.11 12.58 -20.81
C LEU A 227 -9.40 13.69 -21.61
N ASP A 228 -10.10 14.79 -21.92
CA ASP A 228 -9.51 15.91 -22.66
C ASP A 228 -8.46 16.64 -21.84
N HIS A 229 -8.73 16.91 -20.55
CA HIS A 229 -7.72 17.46 -19.65
C HIS A 229 -6.52 16.52 -19.49
N ALA A 230 -6.77 15.21 -19.44
CA ALA A 230 -5.72 14.21 -19.37
C ALA A 230 -4.82 14.22 -20.60
N ARG A 231 -5.41 14.31 -21.79
CA ARG A 231 -4.68 14.39 -23.06
C ARG A 231 -3.86 15.66 -23.17
N GLN A 232 -4.44 16.81 -22.77
CA GLN A 232 -3.71 18.08 -22.71
C GLN A 232 -2.51 17.97 -21.76
N PHE A 233 -2.69 17.38 -20.58
CA PHE A 233 -1.59 17.15 -19.63
C PHE A 233 -0.51 16.24 -20.23
N ALA A 234 -0.90 15.12 -20.84
CA ALA A 234 0.03 14.16 -21.43
C ALA A 234 0.84 14.77 -22.60
N GLN A 235 0.20 15.60 -23.43
CA GLN A 235 0.87 16.31 -24.55
C GLN A 235 1.88 17.35 -24.06
N ASN A 236 1.55 18.04 -22.96
CA ASN A 236 2.37 19.10 -22.39
C ASN A 236 3.35 18.60 -21.32
N ARG A 237 3.45 17.29 -21.13
CA ARG A 237 4.35 16.69 -20.15
C ARG A 237 5.81 17.03 -20.50
N PRO A 238 6.61 17.54 -19.54
CA PRO A 238 8.04 17.68 -19.74
C PRO A 238 8.65 16.32 -20.08
N LYS A 239 9.34 16.22 -21.23
CA LYS A 239 9.94 14.96 -21.70
C LYS A 239 11.17 14.54 -20.90
N GLU A 240 11.73 15.47 -20.13
CA GLU A 240 12.80 15.23 -19.18
C GLU A 240 12.22 15.32 -17.75
N PRO A 241 12.63 14.44 -16.83
CA PRO A 241 12.35 14.68 -15.42
C PRO A 241 12.91 16.05 -15.09
N ALA A 242 12.10 16.90 -14.44
CA ALA A 242 12.60 18.16 -13.93
C ALA A 242 13.80 17.83 -13.04
N THR A 243 15.01 18.08 -13.54
CA THR A 243 16.20 18.12 -12.72
C THR A 243 15.88 19.21 -11.72
N LEU A 244 15.61 18.82 -10.48
CA LEU A 244 15.72 19.76 -9.37
C LEU A 244 17.06 20.47 -9.61
N PRO A 245 17.11 21.80 -9.66
CA PRO A 245 18.38 22.49 -9.69
C PRO A 245 19.16 21.88 -8.54
N HIS A 246 20.27 21.20 -8.88
CA HIS A 246 21.18 20.63 -7.90
C HIS A 246 21.37 21.68 -6.82
N ALA A 247 21.30 21.28 -5.56
CA ALA A 247 21.38 22.15 -4.40
C ALA A 247 22.67 23.01 -4.41
N SER A 248 22.68 24.10 -5.18
CA SER A 248 23.68 25.16 -5.15
C SER A 248 23.29 26.24 -4.14
N LEU A 249 22.18 26.06 -3.41
CA LEU A 249 21.76 26.92 -2.30
C LEU A 249 22.17 26.37 -0.91
N LEU A 250 22.97 25.31 -0.85
CA LEU A 250 23.46 24.72 0.41
C LEU A 250 24.96 24.89 0.66
N ASN A 251 25.66 25.72 -0.12
CA ASN A 251 26.93 26.24 0.36
C ASN A 251 26.62 27.44 1.26
N PRO A 252 26.70 27.32 2.59
CA PRO A 252 26.82 28.53 3.41
C PRO A 252 28.03 29.32 2.88
N PRO A 253 27.97 30.66 2.85
CA PRO A 253 29.15 31.45 2.54
C PRO A 253 30.28 31.00 3.47
N PRO A 254 31.54 30.93 2.98
CA PRO A 254 32.66 30.56 3.83
C PRO A 254 32.64 31.48 5.05
N ILE A 255 32.60 30.86 6.23
CA ILE A 255 32.68 31.55 7.51
C ILE A 255 33.95 32.40 7.44
N ALA A 256 33.80 33.72 7.40
CA ALA A 256 34.92 34.62 7.59
C ALA A 256 35.56 34.24 8.93
N GLN A 257 36.82 33.84 8.91
CA GLN A 257 37.57 33.62 10.13
C GLN A 257 37.45 34.88 10.99
N PRO A 258 37.11 34.79 12.28
CA PRO A 258 37.15 35.95 13.14
C PRO A 258 38.61 36.36 13.29
N ASP A 259 38.99 37.43 12.59
CA ASP A 259 40.08 38.29 13.03
C ASP A 259 39.73 38.72 14.46
N HIS A 260 40.72 38.73 15.35
CA HIS A 260 40.63 38.96 16.80
C HIS A 260 40.54 37.69 17.66
N VAL A 261 41.73 37.10 17.84
CA VAL A 261 42.10 36.38 19.07
C VAL A 261 41.85 37.31 20.25
N TYR A 262 40.86 36.98 21.09
CA TYR A 262 40.70 37.62 22.39
C TYR A 262 41.76 37.00 23.32
N GLU A 263 42.81 37.77 23.65
CA GLU A 263 43.72 37.36 24.73
C GLU A 263 42.97 37.40 26.07
N PRO A 264 43.11 36.37 26.92
CA PRO A 264 42.51 36.39 28.24
C PRO A 264 43.23 37.40 29.13
N THR A 265 42.54 38.47 29.51
CA THR A 265 43.00 39.40 30.55
C THR A 265 43.03 38.67 31.89
N VAL A 266 44.23 38.43 32.42
CA VAL A 266 44.44 37.89 33.77
C VAL A 266 44.03 38.98 34.77
N VAL A 267 42.87 38.82 35.40
CA VAL A 267 42.47 39.65 36.54
C VAL A 267 43.24 39.18 37.76
N SER A 268 44.22 39.97 38.18
CA SER A 268 44.94 39.77 39.44
C SER A 268 44.07 40.27 40.60
N LEU A 269 43.74 39.40 41.54
CA LEU A 269 43.07 39.78 42.80
C LEU A 269 44.09 40.41 43.76
N PRO A 270 43.77 41.53 44.44
CA PRO A 270 44.66 42.12 45.43
C PRO A 270 44.72 41.25 46.69
N ALA A 271 45.93 40.92 47.11
CA ALA A 271 46.20 40.25 48.38
C ALA A 271 45.79 41.17 49.55
N GLY A 272 44.90 40.67 50.40
CA GLY A 272 44.62 41.26 51.70
C GLY A 272 45.75 41.00 52.68
N ASN A 273 46.09 42.03 53.46
CA ASN A 273 47.05 42.00 54.56
C ASN A 273 46.74 40.89 55.59
N VAL A 274 47.74 40.03 55.84
CA VAL A 274 48.35 39.82 57.18
C VAL A 274 49.85 39.69 56.98
#